data_AF-A0AAD6T446-F1
#
_entry.id   AF-A0AAD6T446-F1
#
_cell.length_a   1.000
_cell.length_b   1.000
_cell.length_c   1.000
_cell.angle_alpha   90.00
_cell.angle_beta   90.00
_cell.angle_gamma   90.00
#
_symmetry.space_group_name_H-M   'P 1'
#
loop_
_entity.id
_entity.type
_entity.pdbx_description
1 polymer ?
#
loop_
_entity_poly.entity_id
_entity_poly.type
_entity_poly.pdbx_seq_one_letter_code
_entity_poly.pdbx_strand_id
1 'polypeptide(L)'
;MKSFALPLTRWWSRSDKRVIDSSPNSAKPALPMELWDIIIREITDKDLLRASAVCSAFNAFAISEYLARNNASPAAKNISGPAYIIHPLQLSCVPLPVEHLVCHFRHYDVRRDLLSLQRFVPRAQSLRDLELSFGGSLLHAHRHDRIPAEYSVRELMGIFCRVLSGMASKAAGPVVVVGQFAMFVCCAEEIAGWRLDALQFNPLSERKALTAKIRGLSGGPSTTITLRMSGTQPEPLTREQVLKNLRTVNVWVHDAPGVDYTILVFNISSITLLDLNESPIPDEQLAVVLRDLTLPYLEMLSISRSGIDPTALGGFLARQARLRQLTSFAQKPSSPLISSPLAHPTLNRIEATGTENICLAMDALYLSPLLDTFMFSYKHGVSSSLSNLTPAFRLLSQRSSTAHLELTIYESSPDFNPSSSMDEPLFNDEAAYTARTLHCVYSVVISCSSADMGVRTLPWLVLFPSLLRVRFKLNVTGKDPRLNDPYMIEDPWPEVELKRLMGEVTKILAHVPNVSGRR
;
A
#
# COMPACT_ATOMS: atom_id res chain seq x y z
N MET A 1 -42.05 -50.09 1.46
CA MET A 1 -42.11 -49.78 2.91
C MET A 1 -42.99 -48.55 3.13
N LYS A 2 -43.77 -48.47 4.21
CA LYS A 2 -44.76 -47.39 4.41
C LYS A 2 -44.09 -46.11 4.92
N SER A 3 -44.45 -44.96 4.37
CA SER A 3 -43.94 -43.64 4.78
C SER A 3 -44.49 -43.22 6.15
N PHE A 4 -43.62 -43.07 7.14
CA PHE A 4 -43.96 -42.39 8.41
C PHE A 4 -43.89 -40.86 8.22
N ALA A 5 -44.87 -40.31 7.52
CA ALA A 5 -45.06 -38.86 7.41
C ALA A 5 -45.73 -38.32 8.70
N LEU A 6 -44.94 -38.14 9.77
CA LEU A 6 -45.38 -37.42 10.96
C LEU A 6 -45.37 -35.90 10.70
N PRO A 7 -46.49 -35.18 10.92
CA PRO A 7 -46.55 -33.74 10.71
C PRO A 7 -45.89 -32.99 11.87
N LEU A 8 -44.55 -32.97 11.87
CA LEU A 8 -43.72 -32.23 12.83
C LEU A 8 -44.12 -30.74 12.91
N THR A 9 -44.63 -30.16 11.82
CA THR A 9 -45.10 -28.77 11.70
C THR A 9 -46.03 -28.29 12.82
N ARG A 10 -46.81 -29.17 13.47
CA ARG A 10 -47.71 -28.78 14.58
C ARG A 10 -47.00 -28.45 15.90
N TRP A 11 -45.79 -28.94 16.15
CA TRP A 11 -45.06 -28.61 17.38
C TRP A 11 -44.42 -27.21 17.33
N TRP A 12 -43.94 -26.79 16.16
CA TRP A 12 -43.19 -25.53 15.99
C TRP A 12 -44.10 -24.29 15.93
N SER A 13 -45.39 -24.46 15.59
CA SER A 13 -46.37 -23.38 15.43
C SER A 13 -46.86 -22.73 16.75
N ARG A 14 -46.39 -23.17 17.92
CA ARG A 14 -46.83 -22.65 19.23
C ARG A 14 -45.79 -21.80 19.98
N SER A 15 -44.60 -21.60 19.40
CA SER A 15 -43.48 -20.93 20.07
C SER A 15 -43.46 -19.40 19.93
N ASP A 16 -44.30 -18.81 19.07
CA ASP A 16 -44.20 -17.39 18.63
C ASP A 16 -44.47 -16.32 19.70
N LYS A 17 -44.80 -16.67 20.94
CA LYS A 17 -45.03 -15.70 22.03
C LYS A 17 -44.54 -16.17 23.39
N ARG A 18 -43.22 -16.10 23.61
CA ARG A 18 -42.65 -15.79 24.94
C ARG A 18 -41.28 -15.14 24.81
N VAL A 19 -41.13 -14.02 25.52
CA VAL A 19 -39.86 -13.31 25.67
C VAL A 19 -38.86 -14.22 26.38
N ILE A 20 -37.58 -14.09 26.00
CA ILE A 20 -36.47 -14.84 26.58
C ILE A 20 -36.20 -14.26 27.98
N ASP A 21 -36.74 -14.92 29.01
CA ASP A 21 -36.33 -14.70 30.40
C ASP A 21 -35.19 -15.66 30.79
N SER A 22 -34.35 -15.21 31.71
CA SER A 22 -32.99 -15.68 31.90
C SER A 22 -32.85 -17.03 32.62
N SER A 23 -32.84 -18.13 31.87
CA SER A 23 -31.89 -19.25 32.07
C SER A 23 -31.82 -20.11 30.80
N PRO A 24 -30.68 -20.74 30.48
CA PRO A 24 -30.65 -21.77 29.44
C PRO A 24 -31.39 -23.00 29.96
N ASN A 25 -32.67 -23.11 29.62
CA ASN A 25 -33.51 -24.27 29.93
C ASN A 25 -32.78 -25.55 29.52
N SER A 26 -32.35 -26.33 30.52
CA SER A 26 -31.68 -27.62 30.37
C SER A 26 -32.68 -28.73 30.01
N ALA A 27 -33.54 -28.43 29.03
CA ALA A 27 -34.48 -29.37 28.46
C ALA A 27 -33.71 -30.56 27.88
N LYS A 28 -33.68 -31.66 28.64
CA LYS A 28 -33.06 -32.91 28.20
C LYS A 28 -33.72 -33.32 26.87
N PRO A 29 -32.93 -33.68 25.83
CA PRO A 29 -33.49 -34.11 24.57
C PRO A 29 -34.39 -35.33 24.81
N ALA A 30 -35.62 -35.27 24.28
CA ALA A 30 -36.65 -36.31 24.50
C ALA A 30 -36.41 -37.61 23.72
N LEU A 31 -35.38 -37.64 22.86
CA LEU A 31 -34.90 -38.81 22.13
C LEU A 31 -33.39 -38.97 22.40
N PRO A 32 -32.85 -40.20 22.33
CA PRO A 32 -31.42 -40.46 22.26
C PRO A 32 -30.71 -39.62 21.18
N MET A 33 -29.44 -39.30 21.41
CA MET A 33 -28.69 -38.39 20.54
C MET A 33 -28.53 -38.93 19.12
N GLU A 34 -28.41 -40.25 18.98
CA GLU A 34 -28.27 -40.97 17.72
C GLU A 34 -29.50 -40.79 16.82
N LEU A 35 -30.69 -40.66 17.41
CA LEU A 35 -31.91 -40.36 16.64
C LEU A 35 -31.98 -38.90 16.24
N TRP A 36 -31.45 -37.98 17.06
CA TRP A 36 -31.35 -36.58 16.67
C TRP A 36 -30.35 -36.37 15.54
N ASP A 37 -29.20 -37.04 15.54
CA ASP A 37 -28.24 -36.98 14.42
C ASP A 37 -28.89 -37.42 13.09
N ILE A 38 -29.71 -38.47 13.09
CA ILE A 38 -30.46 -38.90 11.90
C ILE A 38 -31.46 -37.83 11.47
N ILE A 39 -32.27 -37.30 12.39
CA ILE A 39 -33.27 -36.26 12.06
C ILE A 39 -32.58 -34.97 11.54
N ILE A 40 -31.50 -34.55 12.20
CA ILE A 40 -30.72 -33.35 11.88
C ILE A 40 -30.08 -33.48 10.49
N ARG A 41 -29.58 -34.68 10.13
CA ARG A 41 -29.03 -34.97 8.79
C ARG A 41 -30.05 -34.98 7.65
N GLU A 42 -31.34 -35.15 7.93
CA GLU A 42 -32.40 -35.21 6.91
C GLU A 42 -33.18 -33.89 6.75
N ILE A 43 -33.11 -32.95 7.71
CA ILE A 43 -33.80 -31.65 7.61
C ILE A 43 -33.04 -30.61 6.78
N THR A 44 -33.78 -29.62 6.26
CA THR A 44 -33.22 -28.55 5.44
C THR A 44 -32.34 -27.60 6.26
N ASP A 45 -31.39 -26.94 5.60
CA ASP A 45 -30.52 -25.91 6.18
C ASP A 45 -31.30 -24.77 6.86
N LYS A 46 -32.49 -24.42 6.34
CA LYS A 46 -33.39 -23.43 6.95
C LYS A 46 -33.99 -23.92 8.27
N ASP A 47 -34.26 -25.22 8.35
CA ASP A 47 -34.83 -25.85 9.55
C ASP A 47 -33.75 -26.22 10.57
N LEU A 48 -32.50 -26.47 10.15
CA LEU A 48 -31.32 -26.51 11.04
C LEU A 48 -31.17 -25.21 11.82
N LEU A 49 -31.18 -24.05 11.13
CA LEU A 49 -31.06 -22.75 11.79
C LEU A 49 -32.23 -22.46 12.74
N ARG A 50 -33.44 -22.98 12.45
CA ARG A 50 -34.59 -22.93 13.37
C ARG A 50 -34.39 -23.84 14.58
N ALA A 51 -33.90 -25.06 14.38
CA ALA A 51 -33.59 -26.00 15.45
C ALA A 51 -32.51 -25.44 16.40
N SER A 52 -31.52 -24.71 15.87
CA SER A 52 -30.49 -24.08 16.70
C SER A 52 -31.00 -23.02 17.69
N ALA A 53 -32.23 -22.53 17.53
CA ALA A 53 -32.87 -21.59 18.45
C ALA A 53 -33.63 -22.28 19.60
N VAL A 54 -33.75 -23.62 19.62
CA VAL A 54 -34.60 -24.36 20.58
C VAL A 54 -33.92 -24.55 21.94
N CYS A 55 -32.70 -25.08 21.98
CA CYS A 55 -31.88 -25.19 23.19
C CYS A 55 -30.39 -25.32 22.84
N SER A 56 -29.50 -25.22 23.84
CA SER A 56 -28.04 -25.28 23.63
C SER A 56 -27.55 -26.59 23.02
N ALA A 57 -28.19 -27.72 23.32
CA ALA A 57 -27.86 -29.00 22.68
C ALA A 57 -28.20 -28.96 21.18
N PHE A 58 -29.45 -28.66 20.82
CA PHE A 58 -29.84 -28.51 19.40
C PHE A 58 -29.02 -27.47 18.65
N ASN A 59 -28.62 -26.40 19.33
CA ASN A 59 -27.71 -25.40 18.79
C ASN A 59 -26.36 -26.02 18.38
N ALA A 60 -25.68 -26.73 19.29
CA ALA A 60 -24.40 -27.36 18.98
C ALA A 60 -24.51 -28.33 17.78
N PHE A 61 -25.51 -29.22 17.77
CA PHE A 61 -25.67 -30.19 16.69
C PHE A 61 -26.09 -29.54 15.36
N ALA A 62 -27.09 -28.66 15.37
CA ALA A 62 -27.60 -28.07 14.13
C ALA A 62 -26.63 -27.06 13.49
N ILE A 63 -25.85 -26.31 14.30
CA ILE A 63 -24.79 -25.43 13.79
C ILE A 63 -23.61 -26.27 13.28
N SER A 64 -23.21 -27.33 13.98
CA SER A 64 -22.15 -28.24 13.53
C SER A 64 -22.48 -28.89 12.18
N GLU A 65 -23.68 -29.46 12.04
CA GLU A 65 -24.16 -30.07 10.79
C GLU A 65 -24.29 -29.03 9.66
N TYR A 66 -24.86 -27.85 9.94
CA TYR A 66 -24.99 -26.78 8.95
C TYR A 66 -23.61 -26.38 8.38
N LEU A 67 -22.63 -26.19 9.27
CA LEU A 67 -21.26 -25.84 8.88
C LEU A 67 -20.64 -26.96 8.06
N ALA A 68 -20.74 -28.22 8.53
CA ALA A 68 -20.19 -29.38 7.84
C ALA A 68 -20.73 -29.52 6.40
N ARG A 69 -22.03 -29.37 6.20
CA ARG A 69 -22.67 -29.35 4.86
C ARG A 69 -22.19 -28.23 3.96
N ASN A 70 -21.84 -27.09 4.54
CA ASN A 70 -21.31 -25.92 3.84
C ASN A 70 -19.76 -25.93 3.76
N ASN A 71 -19.12 -27.09 4.01
CA ASN A 71 -17.68 -27.31 4.00
C ASN A 71 -16.88 -26.42 5.00
N ALA A 72 -17.53 -25.95 6.06
CA ALA A 72 -16.89 -25.29 7.19
C ALA A 72 -16.82 -26.25 8.38
N SER A 73 -15.71 -26.27 9.11
CA SER A 73 -15.62 -27.05 10.36
C SER A 73 -15.86 -26.14 11.57
N PRO A 74 -16.73 -26.51 12.54
CA PRO A 74 -16.91 -25.74 13.77
C PRO A 74 -15.67 -25.72 14.67
N ALA A 75 -14.73 -26.64 14.46
CA ALA A 75 -13.43 -26.67 15.13
C ALA A 75 -12.32 -25.96 14.33
N ALA A 76 -12.62 -25.40 13.15
CA ALA A 76 -11.62 -24.70 12.37
C ALA A 76 -11.27 -23.34 13.00
N LYS A 77 -9.98 -23.15 13.24
CA LYS A 77 -9.38 -21.82 13.47
C LYS A 77 -9.58 -20.90 12.25
N ASN A 78 -9.63 -21.48 11.06
CA ASN A 78 -9.70 -20.75 9.79
C ASN A 78 -11.01 -21.07 9.07
N ILE A 79 -11.91 -20.09 8.97
CA ILE A 79 -13.16 -20.20 8.21
C ILE A 79 -13.07 -19.31 6.99
N SER A 80 -13.29 -19.86 5.80
CA SER A 80 -13.36 -19.10 4.55
C SER A 80 -14.60 -19.51 3.76
N GLY A 81 -15.40 -18.54 3.31
CA GLY A 81 -16.59 -18.83 2.53
C GLY A 81 -17.57 -17.68 2.34
N PRO A 82 -18.77 -17.95 1.81
CA PRO A 82 -19.82 -16.97 1.65
C PRO A 82 -20.29 -16.33 2.97
N ALA A 83 -20.61 -15.04 2.94
CA ALA A 83 -21.00 -14.28 4.14
C ALA A 83 -22.25 -14.81 4.87
N TYR A 84 -23.11 -15.61 4.22
CA TYR A 84 -24.27 -16.21 4.88
C TYR A 84 -23.88 -17.19 6.02
N ILE A 85 -22.66 -17.74 6.00
CA ILE A 85 -22.13 -18.64 7.04
C ILE A 85 -21.97 -17.90 8.39
N ILE A 86 -21.83 -16.57 8.37
CA ILE A 86 -21.72 -15.74 9.58
C ILE A 86 -22.98 -15.85 10.45
N HIS A 87 -24.16 -16.03 9.85
CA HIS A 87 -25.42 -16.13 10.60
C HIS A 87 -25.46 -17.34 11.56
N PRO A 88 -25.21 -18.59 11.13
CA PRO A 88 -25.06 -19.73 12.03
C PRO A 88 -23.95 -19.53 13.09
N LEU A 89 -22.79 -19.01 12.70
CA LEU A 89 -21.69 -18.74 13.65
C LEU A 89 -22.14 -17.75 14.76
N GLN A 90 -22.93 -16.74 14.39
CA GLN A 90 -23.53 -15.76 15.30
C GLN A 90 -24.63 -16.38 16.20
N LEU A 91 -25.26 -17.48 15.79
CA LEU A 91 -26.25 -18.22 16.58
C LEU A 91 -25.61 -19.26 17.50
N SER A 92 -24.37 -19.71 17.25
CA SER A 92 -23.67 -20.70 18.10
C SER A 92 -23.72 -20.30 19.59
N CYS A 93 -24.12 -21.21 20.47
CA CYS A 93 -24.05 -21.06 21.92
C CYS A 93 -22.64 -21.37 22.46
N VAL A 94 -21.82 -22.11 21.71
CA VAL A 94 -20.47 -22.53 22.10
C VAL A 94 -19.46 -21.46 21.65
N PRO A 95 -18.45 -21.09 22.47
CA PRO A 95 -17.32 -20.28 22.03
C PRO A 95 -16.61 -20.96 20.86
N LEU A 96 -16.49 -20.27 19.73
CA LEU A 96 -15.86 -20.82 18.53
C LEU A 96 -14.39 -20.38 18.48
N PRO A 97 -13.42 -21.29 18.26
CA PRO A 97 -11.98 -21.00 18.29
C PRO A 97 -11.49 -20.35 16.98
N VAL A 98 -12.32 -19.51 16.35
CA VAL A 98 -12.00 -18.89 15.06
C VAL A 98 -10.96 -17.80 15.27
N GLU A 99 -9.81 -17.97 14.64
CA GLU A 99 -8.67 -17.05 14.62
C GLU A 99 -8.60 -16.26 13.31
N HIS A 100 -9.02 -16.88 12.19
CA HIS A 100 -9.07 -16.26 10.86
C HIS A 100 -10.46 -16.46 10.21
N LEU A 101 -11.06 -15.37 9.74
CA LEU A 101 -12.36 -15.38 9.06
C LEU A 101 -12.29 -14.63 7.72
N VAL A 102 -12.54 -15.35 6.61
CA VAL A 102 -12.67 -14.79 5.27
C VAL A 102 -14.13 -14.86 4.82
N CYS A 103 -14.72 -13.72 4.49
CA CYS A 103 -16.13 -13.58 4.14
C CYS A 103 -16.32 -13.00 2.73
N HIS A 104 -17.00 -13.75 1.88
CA HIS A 104 -17.37 -13.34 0.52
C HIS A 104 -18.83 -12.86 0.47
N PHE A 105 -19.03 -11.54 0.43
CA PHE A 105 -20.34 -10.90 0.28
C PHE A 105 -20.74 -10.86 -1.20
N ARG A 106 -21.87 -11.50 -1.51
CA ARG A 106 -22.55 -11.36 -2.81
C ARG A 106 -23.43 -10.10 -2.79
N HIS A 107 -23.94 -9.66 -3.94
CA HIS A 107 -24.70 -8.39 -4.05
C HIS A 107 -26.04 -8.33 -3.29
N TYR A 108 -26.46 -9.43 -2.67
CA TYR A 108 -27.75 -9.58 -2.01
C TYR A 108 -27.55 -9.98 -0.53
N ASP A 109 -28.45 -9.53 0.34
CA ASP A 109 -28.46 -9.72 1.80
C ASP A 109 -27.28 -9.11 2.58
N VAL A 110 -26.49 -8.20 1.98
CA VAL A 110 -25.26 -7.66 2.57
C VAL A 110 -25.51 -7.00 3.93
N ARG A 111 -26.64 -6.28 4.09
CA ARG A 111 -27.04 -5.70 5.39
C ARG A 111 -27.26 -6.78 6.47
N ARG A 112 -27.93 -7.89 6.14
CA ARG A 112 -28.22 -8.96 7.10
C ARG A 112 -26.92 -9.63 7.54
N ASP A 113 -26.06 -9.96 6.59
CA ASP A 113 -24.84 -10.69 6.86
C ASP A 113 -23.83 -9.79 7.62
N LEU A 114 -23.76 -8.49 7.33
CA LEU A 114 -23.02 -7.51 8.14
C LEU A 114 -23.59 -7.33 9.56
N LEU A 115 -24.92 -7.36 9.74
CA LEU A 115 -25.53 -7.33 11.09
C LEU A 115 -25.20 -8.59 11.90
N SER A 116 -25.16 -9.77 11.26
CA SER A 116 -24.68 -10.98 11.90
C SER A 116 -23.18 -10.90 12.20
N LEU A 117 -22.36 -10.33 11.32
CA LEU A 117 -20.94 -10.11 11.59
C LEU A 117 -20.72 -9.16 12.78
N GLN A 118 -21.48 -8.05 12.85
CA GLN A 118 -21.43 -7.10 13.96
C GLN A 118 -21.75 -7.74 15.32
N ARG A 119 -22.61 -8.78 15.33
CA ARG A 119 -22.98 -9.55 16.53
C ARG A 119 -22.03 -10.72 16.81
N PHE A 120 -21.33 -11.23 15.79
CA PHE A 120 -20.36 -12.32 15.91
C PHE A 120 -19.00 -11.83 16.44
N VAL A 121 -18.47 -10.74 15.87
CA VAL A 121 -17.12 -10.23 16.19
C VAL A 121 -16.85 -10.04 17.70
N PRO A 122 -17.76 -9.46 18.51
CA PRO A 122 -17.55 -9.33 19.96
C PRO A 122 -17.51 -10.68 20.71
N ARG A 123 -18.14 -11.72 20.15
CA ARG A 123 -18.20 -13.07 20.75
C ARG A 123 -16.99 -13.93 20.37
N ALA A 124 -16.43 -13.70 19.19
CA ALA A 124 -15.26 -14.41 18.68
C ALA A 124 -13.96 -13.83 19.28
N GLN A 125 -13.69 -14.10 20.56
CA GLN A 125 -12.54 -13.52 21.27
C GLN A 125 -11.19 -13.87 20.64
N SER A 126 -11.05 -15.08 20.09
CA SER A 126 -9.83 -15.54 19.41
C SER A 126 -9.57 -14.93 18.03
N LEU A 127 -10.53 -14.20 17.45
CA LEU A 127 -10.46 -13.73 16.06
C LEU A 127 -9.39 -12.64 15.88
N ARG A 128 -8.33 -12.94 15.14
CA ARG A 128 -7.20 -12.06 14.85
C ARG A 128 -7.19 -11.51 13.43
N ASP A 129 -7.72 -12.27 12.48
CA ASP A 129 -7.71 -11.92 11.06
C ASP A 129 -9.13 -11.93 10.49
N LEU A 130 -9.53 -10.82 9.88
CA LEU A 130 -10.81 -10.66 9.20
C LEU A 130 -10.60 -10.13 7.78
N GLU A 131 -10.87 -10.97 6.78
CA GLU A 131 -10.98 -10.55 5.39
C GLU A 131 -12.44 -10.44 4.96
N LEU A 132 -12.83 -9.27 4.49
CA LEU A 132 -14.14 -8.97 3.92
C LEU A 132 -13.96 -8.68 2.44
N SER A 133 -14.64 -9.43 1.57
CA SER A 133 -14.59 -9.23 0.13
C SER A 133 -16.00 -9.08 -0.43
N PHE A 134 -16.16 -8.16 -1.38
CA PHE A 134 -17.46 -7.76 -1.93
C PHE A 134 -17.47 -7.98 -3.45
N GLY A 135 -18.48 -8.69 -3.96
CA GLY A 135 -18.63 -8.97 -5.40
C GLY A 135 -18.77 -7.72 -6.28
N GLY A 136 -19.05 -6.56 -5.66
CA GLY A 136 -18.92 -5.23 -6.24
C GLY A 136 -18.92 -4.21 -5.10
N SER A 137 -19.04 -2.91 -5.42
CA SER A 137 -19.09 -1.86 -4.38
C SER A 137 -20.14 -2.15 -3.31
N LEU A 138 -19.77 -1.94 -2.04
CA LEU A 138 -20.69 -1.93 -0.91
C LEU A 138 -21.85 -0.91 -1.09
N LEU A 139 -21.63 0.18 -1.82
CA LEU A 139 -22.70 1.13 -2.20
C LEU A 139 -23.60 0.61 -3.32
N HIS A 140 -23.07 -0.23 -4.22
CA HIS A 140 -23.84 -0.82 -5.29
C HIS A 140 -24.71 -1.98 -4.79
N ALA A 141 -24.22 -2.75 -3.80
CA ALA A 141 -25.04 -3.68 -3.03
C ALA A 141 -26.27 -2.98 -2.43
N HIS A 142 -26.12 -1.80 -1.81
CA HIS A 142 -27.26 -1.03 -1.29
C HIS A 142 -28.31 -0.65 -2.35
N ARG A 143 -27.93 -0.49 -3.63
CA ARG A 143 -28.86 -0.17 -4.73
C ARG A 143 -29.55 -1.42 -5.33
N HIS A 144 -29.00 -2.61 -5.15
CA HIS A 144 -29.49 -3.87 -5.71
C HIS A 144 -30.15 -4.80 -4.70
N ASP A 145 -29.76 -4.73 -3.43
CA ASP A 145 -30.58 -5.22 -2.35
C ASP A 145 -31.95 -4.52 -2.39
N ARG A 146 -33.02 -5.30 -2.19
CA ARG A 146 -34.38 -4.76 -1.96
C ARG A 146 -34.51 -4.17 -0.55
N ILE A 147 -33.52 -3.39 -0.13
CA ILE A 147 -33.55 -2.63 1.11
C ILE A 147 -34.76 -1.67 1.03
N PRO A 148 -35.72 -1.75 1.98
CA PRO A 148 -36.80 -0.78 2.05
C PRO A 148 -36.27 0.65 2.06
N ALA A 149 -36.95 1.56 1.35
CA ALA A 149 -36.53 2.95 1.17
C ALA A 149 -36.34 3.74 2.48
N GLU A 150 -36.81 3.18 3.60
CA GLU A 150 -36.64 3.65 4.98
C GLU A 150 -35.18 3.59 5.47
N TYR A 151 -34.34 2.70 4.92
CA TYR A 151 -32.95 2.53 5.36
C TYR A 151 -31.97 3.24 4.42
N SER A 152 -31.08 4.06 5.00
CA SER A 152 -30.09 4.82 4.24
C SER A 152 -28.73 4.10 4.13
N VAL A 153 -27.97 4.42 3.07
CA VAL A 153 -26.53 4.06 2.93
C VAL A 153 -25.75 4.26 4.23
N ARG A 154 -26.04 5.35 4.95
CA ARG A 154 -25.39 5.73 6.21
C ARG A 154 -25.56 4.67 7.31
N GLU A 155 -26.69 3.96 7.37
CA GLU A 155 -26.88 2.88 8.33
C GLU A 155 -26.00 1.68 7.97
N LEU A 156 -25.93 1.30 6.69
CA LEU A 156 -25.07 0.21 6.22
C LEU A 156 -23.58 0.51 6.51
N MET A 157 -23.13 1.74 6.24
CA MET A 157 -21.79 2.20 6.62
C MET A 157 -21.60 2.16 8.13
N GLY A 158 -22.59 2.59 8.93
CA GLY A 158 -22.51 2.55 10.39
C GLY A 158 -22.42 1.12 10.96
N ILE A 159 -23.09 0.13 10.36
CA ILE A 159 -22.93 -1.28 10.70
C ILE A 159 -21.51 -1.74 10.37
N PHE A 160 -21.04 -1.45 9.16
CA PHE A 160 -19.70 -1.80 8.70
C PHE A 160 -18.58 -1.19 9.55
N CYS A 161 -18.64 0.11 9.85
CA CYS A 161 -17.71 0.80 10.75
C CYS A 161 -17.70 0.17 12.16
N ARG A 162 -18.85 -0.29 12.68
CA ARG A 162 -18.93 -0.99 13.97
C ARG A 162 -18.34 -2.41 13.93
N VAL A 163 -18.38 -3.10 12.78
CA VAL A 163 -17.64 -4.37 12.59
C VAL A 163 -16.14 -4.12 12.67
N LEU A 164 -15.63 -3.12 11.93
CA LEU A 164 -14.19 -2.77 11.92
C LEU A 164 -13.71 -2.31 13.29
N SER A 165 -14.47 -1.44 13.96
CA SER A 165 -14.22 -0.97 15.33
C SER A 165 -14.18 -2.13 16.34
N GLY A 166 -15.15 -3.05 16.29
CA GLY A 166 -15.19 -4.22 17.18
C GLY A 166 -14.13 -5.29 16.89
N MET A 167 -13.50 -5.26 15.72
CA MET A 167 -12.28 -6.03 15.43
C MET A 167 -11.05 -5.34 16.00
N ALA A 168 -10.90 -4.05 15.72
CA ALA A 168 -9.76 -3.25 16.20
C ALA A 168 -9.67 -3.21 17.73
N SER A 169 -10.81 -3.14 18.43
CA SER A 169 -10.88 -3.13 19.90
C SER A 169 -10.47 -4.45 20.57
N LYS A 170 -9.95 -5.43 19.82
CA LYS A 170 -9.36 -6.67 20.36
C LYS A 170 -7.88 -6.47 20.75
N ALA A 171 -7.19 -5.50 20.14
CA ALA A 171 -5.90 -5.00 20.59
C ALA A 171 -6.11 -3.72 21.41
N ALA A 172 -5.27 -3.49 22.41
CA ALA A 172 -5.35 -2.29 23.26
C ALA A 172 -4.64 -1.05 22.67
N GLY A 173 -3.82 -1.22 21.62
CA GLY A 173 -3.01 -0.16 21.03
C GLY A 173 -3.53 0.39 19.69
N PRO A 174 -2.66 1.04 18.90
CA PRO A 174 -3.08 1.85 17.75
C PRO A 174 -3.63 1.01 16.60
N VAL A 175 -4.55 1.62 15.84
CA VAL A 175 -5.00 1.09 14.54
C VAL A 175 -4.29 1.85 13.43
N VAL A 176 -3.53 1.12 12.61
CA VAL A 176 -2.83 1.66 11.45
C VAL A 176 -3.65 1.34 10.20
N VAL A 177 -4.11 2.39 9.53
CA VAL A 177 -4.96 2.28 8.34
C VAL A 177 -4.09 2.46 7.11
N VAL A 178 -4.15 1.50 6.18
CA VAL A 178 -3.38 1.46 4.94
C VAL A 178 -4.31 1.50 3.73
N GLY A 179 -4.04 2.41 2.79
CA GLY A 179 -4.71 2.48 1.49
C GLY A 179 -3.76 2.91 0.38
N GLN A 180 -4.27 2.96 -0.86
CA GLN A 180 -3.47 3.13 -2.08
C GLN A 180 -2.58 4.39 -2.14
N PHE A 181 -2.83 5.41 -1.31
CA PHE A 181 -2.07 6.68 -1.32
C PHE A 181 -1.82 7.25 0.09
N ALA A 182 -2.16 6.50 1.14
CA ALA A 182 -2.09 7.03 2.51
C ALA A 182 -1.92 5.91 3.54
N MET A 183 -1.18 6.26 4.59
CA MET A 183 -1.16 5.55 5.87
C MET A 183 -1.44 6.56 6.97
N PHE A 184 -2.22 6.17 8.00
CA PHE A 184 -2.49 7.02 9.18
C PHE A 184 -2.82 6.16 10.40
N VAL A 185 -2.85 6.78 11.59
CA VAL A 185 -3.18 6.13 12.87
C VAL A 185 -4.53 6.64 13.38
N CYS A 186 -5.32 5.76 13.99
CA CYS A 186 -6.50 6.10 14.79
C CYS A 186 -6.66 5.11 15.96
N CYS A 187 -7.61 5.35 16.86
CA CYS A 187 -8.06 4.36 17.84
C CYS A 187 -9.28 3.57 17.34
N ALA A 188 -9.65 2.49 18.03
CA ALA A 188 -10.76 1.63 17.64
C ALA A 188 -12.13 2.34 17.73
N GLU A 189 -12.30 3.24 18.71
CA GLU A 189 -13.53 4.00 18.95
C GLU A 189 -13.80 5.02 17.83
N GLU A 190 -12.75 5.63 17.28
CA GLU A 190 -12.85 6.60 16.18
C GLU A 190 -13.43 5.97 14.92
N ILE A 191 -13.10 4.69 14.66
CA ILE A 191 -13.61 3.91 13.53
C ILE A 191 -15.13 3.83 13.56
N ALA A 192 -15.74 3.62 14.73
CA ALA A 192 -17.20 3.57 14.87
C ALA A 192 -17.89 4.90 14.52
N GLY A 193 -17.16 6.02 14.65
CA GLY A 193 -17.59 7.37 14.27
C GLY A 193 -17.33 7.74 12.80
N TRP A 194 -16.61 6.91 12.03
CA TRP A 194 -16.28 7.22 10.64
C TRP A 194 -17.53 7.30 9.75
N ARG A 195 -17.51 8.29 8.86
CA ARG A 195 -18.50 8.45 7.79
C ARG A 195 -17.84 8.20 6.45
N LEU A 196 -17.66 6.93 6.14
CA LEU A 196 -17.04 6.49 4.88
C LEU A 196 -17.82 7.04 3.67
N ASP A 197 -19.16 7.12 3.75
CA ASP A 197 -20.06 7.78 2.78
C ASP A 197 -19.65 9.20 2.39
N ALA A 198 -19.02 9.92 3.32
CA ALA A 198 -18.59 11.31 3.17
C ALA A 198 -17.06 11.45 3.10
N LEU A 199 -16.32 10.34 3.07
CA LEU A 199 -14.85 10.26 3.23
C LEU A 199 -14.34 11.00 4.49
N GLN A 200 -15.07 10.86 5.60
CA GLN A 200 -14.70 11.46 6.89
C GLN A 200 -14.22 10.37 7.85
N PHE A 201 -12.89 10.20 7.88
CA PHE A 201 -12.19 9.50 8.94
C PHE A 201 -12.00 10.51 10.10
N ASN A 202 -12.37 10.10 11.31
CA ASN A 202 -12.11 10.83 12.55
C ASN A 202 -10.77 10.30 13.11
N PRO A 203 -9.92 11.12 13.78
CA PRO A 203 -10.21 12.42 14.40
C PRO A 203 -9.89 13.66 13.54
N LEU A 204 -10.32 14.82 14.04
CA LEU A 204 -10.24 16.12 13.36
C LEU A 204 -8.82 16.66 13.12
N SER A 205 -7.81 16.15 13.83
CA SER A 205 -6.41 16.63 13.83
C SER A 205 -5.73 16.48 12.46
N GLU A 206 -5.86 15.31 11.83
CA GLU A 206 -5.21 15.00 10.55
C GLU A 206 -6.09 15.30 9.33
N ARG A 207 -7.28 15.86 9.55
CA ARG A 207 -8.20 16.28 8.49
C ARG A 207 -7.54 17.26 7.51
N LYS A 208 -6.48 17.98 7.90
CA LYS A 208 -5.68 18.77 6.96
C LYS A 208 -4.70 17.91 6.14
N ALA A 209 -3.95 16.98 6.72
CA ALA A 209 -3.02 16.13 5.96
C ALA A 209 -3.77 15.15 5.04
N LEU A 210 -4.65 14.31 5.57
CA LEU A 210 -5.39 13.35 4.75
C LEU A 210 -6.32 14.04 3.75
N THR A 211 -7.02 15.13 4.14
CA THR A 211 -7.89 15.87 3.20
C THR A 211 -7.16 16.93 2.36
N ALA A 212 -5.85 17.16 2.52
CA ALA A 212 -5.01 17.94 1.58
C ALA A 212 -3.96 17.10 0.85
N LYS A 213 -3.94 15.78 1.09
CA LYS A 213 -3.58 14.73 0.14
C LYS A 213 -4.76 14.30 -0.72
N ILE A 214 -5.99 14.21 -0.19
CA ILE A 214 -7.20 13.92 -0.98
C ILE A 214 -7.71 15.17 -1.74
N ARG A 215 -7.56 16.39 -1.17
CA ARG A 215 -7.30 17.61 -1.98
C ARG A 215 -5.81 17.64 -2.32
N GLY A 216 -5.34 18.50 -3.24
CA GLY A 216 -4.02 18.24 -3.86
C GLY A 216 -4.16 17.14 -4.92
N LEU A 217 -4.47 15.90 -4.52
CA LEU A 217 -5.14 14.95 -5.45
C LEU A 217 -6.49 15.51 -5.97
N SER A 218 -7.07 16.49 -5.27
CA SER A 218 -7.99 17.48 -5.85
C SER A 218 -7.57 18.89 -5.42
N GLY A 219 -6.62 19.49 -6.15
CA GLY A 219 -6.07 20.81 -5.87
C GLY A 219 -7.11 21.93 -6.00
N GLY A 220 -7.28 22.74 -4.95
CA GLY A 220 -7.99 24.01 -5.02
C GLY A 220 -9.51 23.95 -5.19
N PRO A 221 -10.19 25.11 -5.11
CA PRO A 221 -11.64 25.19 -5.23
C PRO A 221 -12.07 25.10 -6.70
N SER A 222 -12.58 23.93 -7.10
CA SER A 222 -13.21 23.72 -8.41
C SER A 222 -12.27 23.94 -9.61
N THR A 223 -11.20 23.16 -9.71
CA THR A 223 -10.45 23.02 -10.98
C THR A 223 -9.90 21.59 -11.15
N THR A 224 -9.95 21.11 -12.39
CA THR A 224 -9.54 19.76 -12.81
C THR A 224 -8.01 19.61 -12.73
N ILE A 225 -7.51 18.50 -12.17
CA ILE A 225 -6.06 18.16 -12.23
C ILE A 225 -5.86 16.70 -12.65
N THR A 226 -4.81 16.52 -13.45
CA THR A 226 -4.40 15.31 -14.15
C THR A 226 -3.46 14.41 -13.33
N LEU A 227 -3.85 13.16 -13.05
CA LEU A 227 -2.88 12.10 -12.71
C LEU A 227 -1.95 11.85 -13.90
N ARG A 228 -0.63 11.96 -13.74
CA ARG A 228 0.33 11.43 -14.72
C ARG A 228 0.44 9.90 -14.62
N MET A 229 -0.66 9.22 -14.98
CA MET A 229 -0.57 7.86 -15.52
C MET A 229 0.12 7.92 -16.88
N SER A 230 0.91 6.89 -17.21
CA SER A 230 1.48 6.77 -18.56
C SER A 230 0.36 6.71 -19.61
N GLY A 231 0.32 7.67 -20.52
CA GLY A 231 -0.38 7.58 -21.80
C GLY A 231 -1.89 7.86 -21.87
N THR A 232 -2.65 7.90 -20.77
CA THR A 232 -4.13 8.10 -20.83
C THR A 232 -4.65 9.14 -19.83
N GLN A 233 -5.63 9.93 -20.27
CA GLN A 233 -6.15 11.08 -19.53
C GLN A 233 -6.80 10.72 -18.18
N PRO A 234 -6.81 11.66 -17.21
CA PRO A 234 -7.12 11.33 -15.84
C PRO A 234 -8.43 11.96 -15.38
N GLU A 235 -9.37 11.13 -14.92
CA GLU A 235 -10.59 11.61 -14.29
C GLU A 235 -10.34 12.06 -12.83
N PRO A 236 -10.99 13.15 -12.38
CA PRO A 236 -10.96 13.55 -10.97
C PRO A 236 -11.71 12.52 -10.11
N LEU A 237 -11.07 12.04 -9.04
CA LEU A 237 -11.66 11.09 -8.09
C LEU A 237 -12.83 11.72 -7.33
N THR A 238 -14.04 11.47 -7.82
CA THR A 238 -15.29 11.84 -7.14
C THR A 238 -15.48 11.04 -5.86
N ARG A 239 -16.24 11.59 -4.88
CA ARG A 239 -16.55 10.90 -3.62
C ARG A 239 -17.18 9.52 -3.82
N GLU A 240 -17.87 9.31 -4.94
CA GLU A 240 -18.43 8.00 -5.28
C GLU A 240 -17.37 6.98 -5.70
N GLN A 241 -16.26 7.37 -6.35
CA GLN A 241 -15.28 6.44 -6.93
C GLN A 241 -14.49 5.64 -5.88
N VAL A 242 -14.07 6.26 -4.78
CA VAL A 242 -13.33 5.56 -3.70
C VAL A 242 -14.16 4.42 -3.10
N LEU A 243 -15.46 4.65 -2.89
CA LEU A 243 -16.39 3.66 -2.33
C LEU A 243 -16.96 2.70 -3.40
N LYS A 244 -17.10 3.15 -4.65
CA LYS A 244 -17.37 2.27 -5.82
C LYS A 244 -16.27 1.22 -5.98
N ASN A 245 -15.05 1.54 -5.56
CA ASN A 245 -13.90 0.66 -5.66
C ASN A 245 -13.61 -0.14 -4.38
N LEU A 246 -14.36 0.01 -3.29
CA LEU A 246 -14.19 -0.82 -2.09
C LEU A 246 -14.64 -2.26 -2.37
N ARG A 247 -13.65 -3.15 -2.58
CA ARG A 247 -13.80 -4.57 -2.94
C ARG A 247 -13.26 -5.51 -1.88
N THR A 248 -12.18 -5.16 -1.19
CA THR A 248 -11.66 -5.95 -0.07
C THR A 248 -11.27 -5.07 1.11
N VAL A 249 -11.44 -5.61 2.32
CA VAL A 249 -10.91 -5.05 3.57
C VAL A 249 -10.29 -6.18 4.38
N ASN A 250 -9.05 -6.00 4.80
CA ASN A 250 -8.33 -6.91 5.67
C ASN A 250 -8.09 -6.22 7.01
N VAL A 251 -8.31 -6.93 8.11
CA VAL A 251 -8.05 -6.44 9.47
C VAL A 251 -7.24 -7.49 10.21
N TRP A 252 -6.02 -7.12 10.63
CA TRP A 252 -5.11 -7.99 11.37
C TRP A 252 -4.86 -7.40 12.76
N VAL A 253 -5.13 -8.20 13.80
CA VAL A 253 -4.93 -7.85 15.21
C VAL A 253 -3.68 -8.58 15.71
N HIS A 254 -2.66 -7.81 16.06
CA HIS A 254 -1.36 -8.32 16.48
C HIS A 254 -1.15 -8.07 17.97
N ASP A 255 -0.98 -9.15 18.73
CA ASP A 255 -0.54 -9.12 20.12
C ASP A 255 0.97 -9.40 20.14
N ALA A 256 1.79 -8.34 20.16
CA ALA A 256 3.24 -8.45 20.13
C ALA A 256 3.83 -8.02 21.48
N PRO A 257 4.88 -8.71 21.99
CA PRO A 257 5.50 -8.35 23.27
C PRO A 257 6.14 -6.95 23.18
N GLY A 258 5.41 -5.95 23.71
CA GLY A 258 5.80 -4.55 23.74
C GLY A 258 4.66 -3.59 23.40
N VAL A 259 3.92 -3.87 22.31
CA VAL A 259 2.80 -3.04 21.82
C VAL A 259 1.81 -3.92 21.04
N ASP A 260 0.56 -4.00 21.50
CA ASP A 260 -0.54 -4.55 20.70
C ASP A 260 -0.94 -3.53 19.63
N TYR A 261 -1.31 -3.98 18.43
CA TYR A 261 -1.74 -3.08 17.37
C TYR A 261 -2.69 -3.76 16.37
N THR A 262 -3.43 -2.96 15.61
CA THR A 262 -4.27 -3.47 14.50
C THR A 262 -3.82 -2.84 13.19
N ILE A 263 -3.61 -3.63 12.13
CA ILE A 263 -3.50 -3.12 10.77
C ILE A 263 -4.86 -3.27 10.08
N LEU A 264 -5.33 -2.22 9.41
CA LEU A 264 -6.53 -2.22 8.60
C LEU A 264 -6.17 -1.81 7.17
N VAL A 265 -6.32 -2.72 6.20
CA VAL A 265 -5.97 -2.48 4.79
C VAL A 265 -7.21 -2.43 3.92
N PHE A 266 -7.39 -1.35 3.17
CA PHE A 266 -8.44 -1.22 2.16
C PHE A 266 -7.90 -1.58 0.77
N ASN A 267 -8.58 -2.49 0.06
CA ASN A 267 -8.27 -2.93 -1.29
C ASN A 267 -6.81 -3.36 -1.48
N ILE A 268 -6.32 -4.27 -0.63
CA ILE A 268 -4.93 -4.77 -0.64
C ILE A 268 -4.40 -5.10 -2.06
N SER A 269 -5.25 -5.66 -2.93
CA SER A 269 -4.90 -6.05 -4.30
C SER A 269 -4.86 -4.91 -5.32
N SER A 270 -5.20 -3.67 -4.94
CA SER A 270 -5.08 -2.46 -5.78
C SER A 270 -4.05 -1.46 -5.27
N ILE A 271 -3.32 -1.77 -4.19
CA ILE A 271 -2.24 -0.93 -3.68
C ILE A 271 -0.99 -1.16 -4.53
N THR A 272 -0.86 -0.38 -5.60
CA THR A 272 0.31 -0.39 -6.51
C THR A 272 1.39 0.62 -6.12
N LEU A 273 1.05 1.60 -5.30
CA LEU A 273 1.93 2.64 -4.79
C LEU A 273 1.77 2.71 -3.27
N LEU A 274 2.88 2.87 -2.54
CA LEU A 274 2.87 3.22 -1.14
C LEU A 274 3.82 4.41 -0.93
N ASP A 275 3.31 5.48 -0.33
CA ASP A 275 4.11 6.64 0.05
C ASP A 275 4.25 6.73 1.56
N LEU A 276 5.49 6.62 2.04
CA LEU A 276 5.84 6.76 3.44
C LEU A 276 6.24 8.19 3.81
N ASN A 277 6.53 9.05 2.83
CA ASN A 277 7.11 10.39 3.01
C ASN A 277 6.35 11.23 4.03
N GLU A 278 5.05 11.37 3.77
CA GLU A 278 4.11 12.16 4.56
C GLU A 278 3.19 11.25 5.40
N SER A 279 3.70 10.09 5.85
CA SER A 279 3.01 9.28 6.85
C SER A 279 3.11 9.98 8.22
N PRO A 280 2.03 10.09 9.02
CA PRO A 280 2.08 10.65 10.38
C PRO A 280 2.53 9.61 11.43
N ILE A 281 2.66 8.33 11.05
CA ILE A 281 2.97 7.21 11.95
C ILE A 281 4.39 7.38 12.52
N PRO A 282 4.63 7.32 13.84
CA PRO A 282 5.98 7.32 14.42
C PRO A 282 6.88 6.21 13.85
N ASP A 283 8.19 6.44 13.68
CA ASP A 283 9.08 5.46 13.03
C ASP A 283 9.14 4.11 13.74
N GLU A 284 9.02 4.10 15.08
CA GLU A 284 8.93 2.88 15.89
C GLU A 284 7.69 2.04 15.55
N GLN A 285 6.54 2.68 15.38
CA GLN A 285 5.30 2.00 14.99
C GLN A 285 5.35 1.58 13.52
N LEU A 286 5.94 2.41 12.65
CA LEU A 286 6.13 2.09 11.24
C LEU A 286 7.05 0.86 11.07
N ALA A 287 8.10 0.74 11.86
CA ALA A 287 8.97 -0.45 11.88
C ALA A 287 8.19 -1.73 12.23
N VAL A 288 7.26 -1.66 13.18
CA VAL A 288 6.39 -2.79 13.54
C VAL A 288 5.44 -3.12 12.38
N VAL A 289 4.72 -2.13 11.84
CA VAL A 289 3.80 -2.31 10.70
C VAL A 289 4.51 -2.91 9.48
N LEU A 290 5.70 -2.40 9.14
CA LEU A 290 6.48 -2.88 7.99
C LEU A 290 6.90 -4.35 8.12
N ARG A 291 7.02 -4.91 9.34
CA ARG A 291 7.39 -6.32 9.55
C ARG A 291 6.30 -7.30 9.11
N ASP A 292 5.04 -6.94 9.28
CA ASP A 292 3.91 -7.84 9.01
C ASP A 292 3.11 -7.43 7.75
N LEU A 293 3.18 -6.15 7.33
CA LEU A 293 2.52 -5.66 6.12
C LEU A 293 3.09 -6.31 4.85
N THR A 294 2.20 -6.90 4.05
CA THR A 294 2.50 -7.48 2.74
C THR A 294 1.53 -6.92 1.70
N LEU A 295 2.05 -6.34 0.62
CA LEU A 295 1.28 -5.68 -0.44
C LEU A 295 1.56 -6.38 -1.80
N PRO A 296 0.84 -7.45 -2.14
CA PRO A 296 1.19 -8.35 -3.24
C PRO A 296 1.17 -7.72 -4.64
N TYR A 297 0.65 -6.49 -4.78
CA TYR A 297 0.58 -5.73 -6.02
C TYR A 297 1.38 -4.42 -5.99
N LEU A 298 2.19 -4.19 -4.96
CA LEU A 298 3.01 -2.99 -4.84
C LEU A 298 4.08 -2.96 -5.95
N GLU A 299 4.04 -1.93 -6.80
CA GLU A 299 5.01 -1.70 -7.87
C GLU A 299 5.95 -0.52 -7.55
N MET A 300 5.48 0.46 -6.77
CA MET A 300 6.22 1.66 -6.38
C MET A 300 6.21 1.91 -4.87
N LEU A 301 7.37 2.21 -4.30
CA LEU A 301 7.53 2.65 -2.92
C LEU A 301 8.26 4.00 -2.87
N SER A 302 7.77 4.92 -2.04
CA SER A 302 8.33 6.26 -1.85
C SER A 302 8.70 6.48 -0.38
N ILE A 303 9.95 6.90 -0.11
CA ILE A 303 10.52 7.02 1.24
C ILE A 303 11.41 8.28 1.40
N SER A 304 10.97 9.25 2.18
CA SER A 304 11.69 10.50 2.49
C SER A 304 12.00 10.68 3.97
N ARG A 305 11.72 9.67 4.79
CA ARG A 305 11.80 9.77 6.25
C ARG A 305 13.11 9.20 6.76
N SER A 306 13.85 10.02 7.51
CA SER A 306 14.94 9.59 8.38
C SER A 306 14.36 8.88 9.61
N GLY A 307 14.94 7.75 10.04
CA GLY A 307 14.59 7.09 11.30
C GLY A 307 13.87 5.74 11.19
N ILE A 308 13.43 5.34 9.98
CA ILE A 308 12.84 4.00 9.76
C ILE A 308 13.86 2.90 10.11
N ASP A 309 13.44 1.88 10.87
CA ASP A 309 14.26 0.69 11.18
C ASP A 309 14.76 0.04 9.87
N PRO A 310 16.09 0.04 9.61
CA PRO A 310 16.66 -0.52 8.39
C PRO A 310 16.41 -2.02 8.24
N THR A 311 16.19 -2.73 9.36
CA THR A 311 15.90 -4.17 9.37
C THR A 311 14.44 -4.43 8.98
N ALA A 312 13.49 -3.67 9.56
CA ALA A 312 12.08 -3.74 9.18
C ALA A 312 11.88 -3.37 7.70
N LEU A 313 12.53 -2.31 7.22
CA LEU A 313 12.43 -1.90 5.81
C LEU A 313 13.07 -2.94 4.87
N GLY A 314 14.25 -3.47 5.20
CA GLY A 314 14.86 -4.55 4.42
C GLY A 314 13.97 -5.80 4.32
N GLY A 315 13.38 -6.23 5.44
CA GLY A 315 12.43 -7.34 5.47
C GLY A 315 11.13 -7.04 4.70
N PHE A 316 10.61 -5.81 4.79
CA PHE A 316 9.46 -5.36 4.00
C PHE A 316 9.74 -5.45 2.50
N LEU A 317 10.83 -4.84 2.03
CA LEU A 317 11.25 -4.87 0.63
C LEU A 317 11.38 -6.31 0.13
N ALA A 318 12.04 -7.19 0.88
CA ALA A 318 12.22 -8.60 0.51
C ALA A 318 10.91 -9.38 0.30
N ARG A 319 9.78 -8.95 0.91
CA ARG A 319 8.45 -9.55 0.68
C ARG A 319 7.68 -8.97 -0.50
N GLN A 320 8.04 -7.79 -1.03
CA GLN A 320 7.26 -7.12 -2.08
C GLN A 320 7.65 -7.63 -3.48
N ALA A 321 7.26 -8.87 -3.80
CA ALA A 321 7.64 -9.59 -5.04
C ALA A 321 7.33 -8.89 -6.38
N ARG A 322 6.60 -7.76 -6.39
CA ARG A 322 6.30 -6.96 -7.59
C ARG A 322 6.91 -5.56 -7.59
N LEU A 323 7.67 -5.18 -6.55
CA LEU A 323 8.25 -3.85 -6.45
C LEU A 323 9.26 -3.63 -7.59
N ARG A 324 9.00 -2.60 -8.39
CA ARG A 324 9.78 -2.20 -9.58
C ARG A 324 10.57 -0.93 -9.32
N GLN A 325 9.93 0.06 -8.68
CA GLN A 325 10.51 1.37 -8.42
C GLN A 325 10.60 1.66 -6.91
N LEU A 326 11.79 2.07 -6.47
CA LEU A 326 11.99 2.73 -5.18
C LEU A 326 12.35 4.20 -5.42
N THR A 327 11.68 5.11 -4.70
CA THR A 327 11.93 6.55 -4.76
C THR A 327 12.34 7.04 -3.37
N SER A 328 13.49 7.70 -3.24
CA SER A 328 14.07 8.12 -1.96
C SER A 328 14.39 9.61 -1.92
N PHE A 329 13.90 10.31 -0.88
CA PHE A 329 14.02 11.76 -0.72
C PHE A 329 14.38 12.19 0.71
N ALA A 330 15.24 11.43 1.44
CA ALA A 330 15.43 11.71 2.86
C ALA A 330 16.09 13.07 3.16
N GLN A 331 15.61 13.74 4.21
CA GLN A 331 16.36 14.82 4.85
C GLN A 331 17.40 14.20 5.78
N LYS A 332 18.67 14.25 5.35
CA LYS A 332 19.88 14.02 6.16
C LYS A 332 19.89 12.73 7.01
N PRO A 333 20.09 11.55 6.40
CA PRO A 333 20.08 10.28 7.11
C PRO A 333 21.31 10.09 8.01
N SER A 334 21.08 9.63 9.24
CA SER A 334 22.11 9.21 10.21
C SER A 334 22.34 7.69 10.25
N SER A 335 21.56 6.92 9.50
CA SER A 335 21.54 5.45 9.49
C SER A 335 21.50 4.92 8.04
N PRO A 336 21.93 3.67 7.79
CA PRO A 336 21.77 3.05 6.47
C PRO A 336 20.29 2.88 6.12
N LEU A 337 19.96 2.82 4.82
CA LEU A 337 18.57 2.64 4.37
C LEU A 337 18.03 1.24 4.71
N ILE A 338 18.85 0.20 4.57
CA ILE A 338 18.55 -1.16 5.04
C ILE A 338 19.79 -1.75 5.73
N SER A 339 19.59 -2.75 6.60
CA SER A 339 20.68 -3.31 7.42
C SER A 339 21.69 -4.17 6.66
N SER A 340 21.39 -4.61 5.44
CA SER A 340 22.31 -5.37 4.57
C SER A 340 21.89 -5.26 3.10
N PRO A 341 22.83 -5.24 2.14
CA PRO A 341 22.51 -5.12 0.71
C PRO A 341 21.54 -6.21 0.22
N LEU A 342 20.46 -5.79 -0.44
CA LEU A 342 19.37 -6.64 -0.91
C LEU A 342 19.42 -6.79 -2.43
N ALA A 343 19.45 -8.05 -2.89
CA ALA A 343 19.29 -8.41 -4.30
C ALA A 343 17.80 -8.56 -4.64
N HIS A 344 17.08 -7.44 -4.79
CA HIS A 344 15.63 -7.48 -5.01
C HIS A 344 15.29 -8.03 -6.41
N PRO A 345 14.45 -9.08 -6.54
CA PRO A 345 14.30 -9.84 -7.77
C PRO A 345 13.66 -9.07 -8.92
N THR A 346 12.78 -8.10 -8.62
CA THR A 346 11.99 -7.36 -9.63
C THR A 346 12.26 -5.86 -9.66
N LEU A 347 13.17 -5.35 -8.83
CA LEU A 347 13.45 -3.91 -8.77
C LEU A 347 14.27 -3.54 -10.01
N ASN A 348 13.72 -2.65 -10.85
CA ASN A 348 14.39 -2.18 -12.06
C ASN A 348 14.77 -0.69 -12.00
N ARG A 349 14.14 0.11 -11.13
CA ARG A 349 14.38 1.56 -11.02
C ARG A 349 14.61 2.00 -9.59
N ILE A 350 15.68 2.78 -9.38
CA ILE A 350 15.88 3.60 -8.19
C ILE A 350 15.87 5.07 -8.61
N GLU A 351 15.16 5.87 -7.85
CA GLU A 351 15.17 7.32 -7.95
C GLU A 351 15.55 7.89 -6.58
N ALA A 352 16.60 8.72 -6.52
CA ALA A 352 17.15 9.23 -5.26
C ALA A 352 17.54 10.70 -5.39
N THR A 353 17.14 11.53 -4.43
CA THR A 353 17.47 12.96 -4.42
C THR A 353 18.38 13.30 -3.25
N GLY A 354 19.50 13.97 -3.51
CA GLY A 354 20.53 14.31 -2.53
C GLY A 354 21.60 13.22 -2.41
N THR A 355 22.87 13.62 -2.30
CA THR A 355 24.04 12.73 -2.32
C THR A 355 23.96 11.60 -1.30
N GLU A 356 23.59 11.91 -0.05
CA GLU A 356 23.51 10.95 1.04
C GLU A 356 22.51 9.83 0.70
N ASN A 357 21.35 10.18 0.14
CA ASN A 357 20.32 9.22 -0.28
C ASN A 357 20.72 8.39 -1.48
N ILE A 358 21.46 8.98 -2.43
CA ILE A 358 22.01 8.27 -3.59
C ILE A 358 22.99 7.20 -3.13
N CYS A 359 23.92 7.54 -2.22
CA CYS A 359 24.85 6.57 -1.63
C CYS A 359 24.09 5.48 -0.87
N LEU A 360 23.16 5.83 0.03
CA LEU A 360 22.41 4.84 0.80
C LEU A 360 21.53 3.91 -0.05
N ALA A 361 20.89 4.42 -1.10
CA ALA A 361 20.10 3.60 -2.02
C ALA A 361 21.00 2.66 -2.83
N MET A 362 22.22 3.08 -3.17
CA MET A 362 23.22 2.22 -3.79
C MET A 362 23.73 1.15 -2.83
N ASP A 363 24.20 1.52 -1.63
CA ASP A 363 24.62 0.57 -0.58
C ASP A 363 23.55 -0.50 -0.34
N ALA A 364 22.28 -0.08 -0.29
CA ALA A 364 21.13 -0.95 -0.10
C ALA A 364 20.86 -1.92 -1.25
N LEU A 365 20.94 -1.48 -2.51
CA LEU A 365 20.24 -2.18 -3.61
C LEU A 365 21.11 -2.49 -4.84
N TYR A 366 22.40 -2.15 -4.83
CA TYR A 366 23.33 -2.42 -5.95
C TYR A 366 23.51 -3.91 -6.31
N LEU A 367 22.98 -4.85 -5.54
CA LEU A 367 22.96 -6.28 -5.87
C LEU A 367 21.70 -6.73 -6.64
N SER A 368 20.69 -5.86 -6.79
CA SER A 368 19.43 -6.21 -7.46
C SER A 368 19.66 -6.52 -8.95
N PRO A 369 19.34 -7.73 -9.45
CA PRO A 369 19.78 -8.18 -10.78
C PRO A 369 19.14 -7.40 -11.93
N LEU A 370 17.85 -7.04 -11.81
CA LEU A 370 17.10 -6.32 -12.84
C LEU A 370 17.21 -4.79 -12.76
N LEU A 371 17.97 -4.26 -11.79
CA LEU A 371 18.13 -2.83 -11.56
C LEU A 371 18.95 -2.18 -12.69
N ASP A 372 18.25 -1.68 -13.70
CA ASP A 372 18.86 -1.06 -14.88
C ASP A 372 18.84 0.47 -14.81
N THR A 373 17.91 1.09 -14.08
CA THR A 373 17.65 2.53 -14.15
C THR A 373 17.96 3.23 -12.82
N PHE A 374 18.92 4.15 -12.86
CA PHE A 374 19.37 4.94 -11.71
C PHE A 374 19.11 6.42 -11.96
N MET A 375 18.13 7.00 -11.29
CA MET A 375 17.75 8.41 -11.42
C MET A 375 18.22 9.20 -10.20
N PHE A 376 19.31 9.95 -10.34
CA PHE A 376 19.98 10.66 -9.27
C PHE A 376 19.79 12.17 -9.42
N SER A 377 19.05 12.78 -8.49
CA SER A 377 18.88 14.23 -8.41
C SER A 377 19.85 14.82 -7.39
N TYR A 378 20.69 15.75 -7.83
CA TYR A 378 21.80 16.30 -7.07
C TYR A 378 21.82 17.83 -7.12
N LYS A 379 22.09 18.48 -5.98
CA LYS A 379 22.20 19.94 -5.89
C LYS A 379 23.67 20.35 -5.73
N HIS A 380 24.21 20.98 -6.76
CA HIS A 380 25.55 21.54 -6.79
C HIS A 380 25.56 22.89 -6.08
N GLY A 381 26.53 23.11 -5.18
CA GLY A 381 26.68 24.33 -4.41
C GLY A 381 28.09 24.43 -3.83
N VAL A 382 28.36 25.54 -3.13
CA VAL A 382 29.71 25.98 -2.71
C VAL A 382 30.50 24.94 -1.89
N SER A 383 29.84 23.96 -1.27
CA SER A 383 30.47 22.87 -0.51
C SER A 383 30.11 21.46 -1.00
N SER A 384 29.38 21.33 -2.10
CA SER A 384 29.02 20.03 -2.71
C SER A 384 29.68 19.87 -4.08
N SER A 385 30.66 18.98 -4.14
CA SER A 385 31.24 18.44 -5.39
C SER A 385 30.53 17.13 -5.77
N LEU A 386 30.55 16.78 -7.07
CA LEU A 386 30.06 15.47 -7.55
C LEU A 386 30.97 14.33 -7.09
N SER A 387 32.18 14.62 -6.59
CA SER A 387 33.04 13.64 -5.90
C SER A 387 32.35 12.95 -4.73
N ASN A 388 31.35 13.58 -4.11
CA ASN A 388 30.60 12.97 -3.01
C ASN A 388 29.72 11.78 -3.46
N LEU A 389 29.51 11.61 -4.78
CA LEU A 389 28.86 10.43 -5.38
C LEU A 389 29.84 9.29 -5.72
N THR A 390 31.15 9.46 -5.50
CA THR A 390 32.16 8.42 -5.74
C THR A 390 31.85 7.08 -5.06
N PRO A 391 31.34 7.02 -3.79
CA PRO A 391 30.94 5.74 -3.18
C PRO A 391 29.83 5.03 -3.96
N ALA A 392 28.79 5.76 -4.36
CA ALA A 392 27.71 5.24 -5.20
C ALA A 392 28.22 4.70 -6.55
N PHE A 393 29.13 5.43 -7.22
CA PHE A 393 29.73 4.99 -8.48
C PHE A 393 30.68 3.79 -8.30
N ARG A 394 31.39 3.65 -7.17
CA ARG A 394 32.19 2.46 -6.85
C ARG A 394 31.32 1.21 -6.79
N LEU A 395 30.19 1.27 -6.08
CA LEU A 395 29.23 0.16 -6.00
C LEU A 395 28.62 -0.15 -7.37
N LEU A 396 28.27 0.89 -8.14
CA LEU A 396 27.79 0.74 -9.52
C LEU A 396 28.83 -0.02 -10.38
N SER A 397 30.13 0.30 -10.23
CA SER A 397 31.23 -0.35 -10.95
C SER A 397 31.49 -1.81 -10.57
N GLN A 398 30.84 -2.34 -9.52
CA GLN A 398 30.91 -3.76 -9.14
C GLN A 398 29.79 -4.60 -9.80
N ARG A 399 28.81 -3.97 -10.46
CA ARG A 399 27.70 -4.68 -11.12
C ARG A 399 28.14 -5.31 -12.44
N SER A 400 27.72 -6.56 -12.66
CA SER A 400 27.86 -7.26 -13.94
C SER A 400 26.75 -6.93 -14.95
N SER A 401 25.63 -6.37 -14.50
CA SER A 401 24.49 -5.99 -15.33
C SER A 401 24.56 -4.54 -15.81
N THR A 402 24.00 -4.28 -17.00
CA THR A 402 24.00 -2.97 -17.66
C THR A 402 23.16 -1.93 -16.92
N ALA A 403 23.66 -0.69 -16.84
CA ALA A 403 23.04 0.44 -16.16
C ALA A 403 22.81 1.65 -17.07
N HIS A 404 21.62 2.24 -16.95
CA HIS A 404 21.20 3.54 -17.44
C HIS A 404 21.22 4.52 -16.26
N LEU A 405 21.99 5.59 -16.38
CA LEU A 405 22.15 6.61 -15.34
C LEU A 405 21.53 7.93 -15.79
N GLU A 406 20.51 8.41 -15.11
CA GLU A 406 19.96 9.75 -15.29
C GLU A 406 20.40 10.63 -14.11
N LEU A 407 21.33 11.55 -14.36
CA LEU A 407 21.88 12.47 -13.38
C LEU A 407 21.28 13.86 -13.60
N THR A 408 20.45 14.32 -12.66
CA THR A 408 19.92 15.69 -12.65
C THR A 408 20.76 16.56 -11.71
N ILE A 409 21.30 17.66 -12.24
CA ILE A 409 22.21 18.58 -11.56
C ILE A 409 21.55 19.95 -11.48
N TYR A 410 21.19 20.37 -10.26
CA TYR A 410 20.62 21.68 -9.97
C TYR A 410 21.69 22.62 -9.39
N GLU A 411 21.78 23.86 -9.88
CA GLU A 411 22.61 24.91 -9.27
C GLU A 411 21.97 25.49 -8.00
N SER A 412 22.80 26.01 -7.07
CA SER A 412 22.34 26.55 -5.78
C SER A 412 22.15 28.07 -5.79
N SER A 413 20.91 28.52 -6.02
CA SER A 413 20.45 29.92 -5.95
C SER A 413 20.91 30.82 -7.12
N PRO A 414 20.08 31.76 -7.61
CA PRO A 414 20.49 32.77 -8.58
C PRO A 414 21.52 33.78 -8.04
N ASP A 415 21.75 33.84 -6.72
CA ASP A 415 22.80 34.66 -6.10
C ASP A 415 24.20 34.04 -6.22
N PHE A 416 24.32 32.86 -6.83
CA PHE A 416 25.58 32.20 -7.08
C PHE A 416 26.38 33.00 -8.12
N ASN A 417 27.45 33.65 -7.68
CA ASN A 417 28.29 34.49 -8.53
C ASN A 417 29.20 33.58 -9.39
N PRO A 418 28.93 33.39 -10.70
CA PRO A 418 29.58 32.34 -11.48
C PRO A 418 31.09 32.59 -11.67
N SER A 419 31.54 33.84 -11.51
CA SER A 419 32.92 34.25 -11.70
C SER A 419 33.94 33.66 -10.71
N SER A 420 33.51 33.09 -9.58
CA SER A 420 34.44 32.55 -8.56
C SER A 420 34.45 31.02 -8.43
N SER A 421 33.62 30.27 -9.17
CA SER A 421 33.58 28.81 -9.11
C SER A 421 33.80 28.09 -10.45
N MET A 422 34.01 28.83 -11.54
CA MET A 422 34.24 28.23 -12.87
C MET A 422 35.54 27.39 -12.92
N ASP A 423 36.54 27.74 -12.11
CA ASP A 423 37.86 27.11 -12.12
C ASP A 423 37.96 25.80 -11.30
N GLU A 424 37.00 25.52 -10.40
CA GLU A 424 37.00 24.24 -9.69
C GLU A 424 36.49 23.10 -10.58
N PRO A 425 37.19 21.97 -10.68
CA PRO A 425 36.72 20.83 -11.46
C PRO A 425 35.52 20.16 -10.75
N LEU A 426 34.47 19.84 -11.51
CA LEU A 426 33.28 19.15 -10.97
C LEU A 426 33.61 17.78 -10.35
N PHE A 427 34.73 17.18 -10.75
CA PHE A 427 35.18 15.85 -10.36
C PHE A 427 36.66 15.93 -9.95
N ASN A 428 36.99 15.34 -8.79
CA ASN A 428 38.37 15.14 -8.37
C ASN A 428 39.00 13.92 -9.08
N ASP A 429 40.30 13.72 -8.92
CA ASP A 429 41.03 12.57 -9.49
C ASP A 429 40.42 11.21 -9.10
N GLU A 430 39.87 11.12 -7.89
CA GLU A 430 39.18 9.93 -7.38
C GLU A 430 37.90 9.62 -8.17
N ALA A 431 37.05 10.61 -8.43
CA ALA A 431 35.85 10.47 -9.25
C ALA A 431 36.19 10.23 -10.73
N ALA A 432 37.30 10.78 -11.23
CA ALA A 432 37.82 10.49 -12.56
C ALA A 432 38.37 9.05 -12.68
N TYR A 433 39.03 8.54 -11.63
CA TYR A 433 39.43 7.14 -11.54
C TYR A 433 38.22 6.21 -11.51
N THR A 434 37.21 6.50 -10.69
CA THR A 434 35.97 5.71 -10.61
C THR A 434 35.16 5.74 -11.92
N ALA A 435 35.17 6.84 -12.68
CA ALA A 435 34.55 6.88 -14.01
C ALA A 435 35.10 5.80 -14.96
N ARG A 436 36.41 5.53 -14.89
CA ARG A 436 37.08 4.51 -15.71
C ARG A 436 36.69 3.08 -15.34
N THR A 437 36.12 2.85 -14.16
CA THR A 437 35.67 1.51 -13.72
C THR A 437 34.18 1.24 -14.03
N LEU A 438 33.41 2.25 -14.47
CA LEU A 438 31.97 2.17 -14.79
C LEU A 438 31.66 1.43 -16.10
N HIS A 439 32.15 0.20 -16.22
CA HIS A 439 31.95 -0.70 -17.36
C HIS A 439 30.50 -1.16 -17.55
N CYS A 440 29.66 -1.05 -16.52
CA CYS A 440 28.23 -1.34 -16.58
C CYS A 440 27.40 -0.21 -17.21
N VAL A 441 27.86 1.04 -17.19
CA VAL A 441 27.06 2.19 -17.62
C VAL A 441 27.12 2.37 -19.13
N TYR A 442 26.00 2.09 -19.81
CA TYR A 442 25.91 2.14 -21.28
C TYR A 442 25.19 3.40 -21.79
N SER A 443 24.43 4.07 -20.94
CA SER A 443 23.62 5.24 -21.30
C SER A 443 23.58 6.21 -20.14
N VAL A 444 23.84 7.49 -20.41
CA VAL A 444 23.71 8.59 -19.45
C VAL A 444 22.73 9.65 -19.97
N VAL A 445 21.85 10.12 -19.09
CA VAL A 445 21.06 11.33 -19.27
C VAL A 445 21.58 12.36 -18.27
N ILE A 446 21.97 13.55 -18.72
CA ILE A 446 22.33 14.67 -17.84
C ILE A 446 21.26 15.74 -17.98
N SER A 447 20.57 16.03 -16.88
CA SER A 447 19.60 17.11 -16.78
C SER A 447 20.21 18.27 -16.00
N CYS A 448 20.53 19.39 -16.62
CA CYS A 448 21.24 20.51 -15.97
C CYS A 448 20.48 21.83 -16.07
N SER A 449 20.71 22.77 -15.15
CA SER A 449 20.09 24.10 -15.17
C SER A 449 20.75 25.07 -16.17
N SER A 450 22.01 24.83 -16.54
CA SER A 450 22.79 25.68 -17.45
C SER A 450 23.58 24.85 -18.48
N ALA A 451 23.84 25.43 -19.65
CA ALA A 451 24.65 24.77 -20.69
C ALA A 451 26.12 24.59 -20.27
N ASP A 452 26.68 25.54 -19.51
CA ASP A 452 28.05 25.47 -18.98
C ASP A 452 28.22 24.30 -18.00
N MET A 453 27.24 24.01 -17.15
CA MET A 453 27.24 22.80 -16.32
C MET A 453 27.22 21.52 -17.15
N GLY A 454 26.45 21.49 -18.24
CA GLY A 454 26.50 20.41 -19.23
C GLY A 454 27.92 20.19 -19.78
N VAL A 455 28.57 21.26 -20.26
CA VAL A 455 29.95 21.21 -20.77
C VAL A 455 30.94 20.70 -19.72
N ARG A 456 30.87 21.19 -18.47
CA ARG A 456 31.76 20.77 -17.37
C ARG A 456 31.66 19.27 -17.03
N THR A 457 30.58 18.58 -17.41
CA THR A 457 30.45 17.11 -17.23
C THR A 457 31.09 16.27 -18.34
N LEU A 458 31.34 16.84 -19.51
CA LEU A 458 31.87 16.09 -20.67
C LEU A 458 33.23 15.41 -20.42
N PRO A 459 34.23 16.04 -19.78
CA PRO A 459 35.52 15.38 -19.53
C PRO A 459 35.42 14.12 -18.67
N TRP A 460 34.42 14.05 -17.78
CA TRP A 460 34.16 12.90 -16.92
C TRP A 460 33.40 11.79 -17.67
N LEU A 461 32.40 12.15 -18.48
CA LEU A 461 31.67 11.18 -19.32
C LEU A 461 32.57 10.45 -20.31
N VAL A 462 33.57 11.12 -20.87
CA VAL A 462 34.55 10.52 -21.80
C VAL A 462 35.33 9.36 -21.16
N LEU A 463 35.45 9.32 -19.83
CA LEU A 463 36.16 8.26 -19.12
C LEU A 463 35.37 6.95 -18.99
N PHE A 464 34.08 6.94 -19.34
CA PHE A 464 33.21 5.78 -19.19
C PHE A 464 33.46 4.76 -20.32
N PRO A 465 34.02 3.56 -20.04
CA PRO A 465 34.48 2.65 -21.09
C PRO A 465 33.34 2.09 -21.97
N SER A 466 32.13 1.97 -21.42
CA SER A 466 30.98 1.35 -22.09
C SER A 466 29.92 2.34 -22.60
N LEU A 467 30.14 3.65 -22.49
CA LEU A 467 29.11 4.67 -22.71
C LEU A 467 28.72 4.81 -24.20
N LEU A 468 27.60 4.22 -24.58
CA LEU A 468 27.08 4.21 -25.96
C LEU A 468 26.18 5.42 -26.25
N ARG A 469 25.47 5.95 -25.25
CA ARG A 469 24.45 7.00 -25.42
C ARG A 469 24.60 8.08 -24.37
N VAL A 470 24.64 9.33 -24.80
CA VAL A 470 24.55 10.50 -23.92
C VAL A 470 23.37 11.35 -24.38
N ARG A 471 22.56 11.83 -23.44
CA ARG A 471 21.48 12.79 -23.69
C ARG A 471 21.61 13.94 -22.71
N PHE A 472 21.56 15.17 -23.21
CA PHE A 472 21.45 16.35 -22.37
C PHE A 472 20.00 16.85 -22.37
N LYS A 473 19.48 17.14 -21.19
CA LYS A 473 18.21 17.86 -20.95
C LYS A 473 18.58 19.17 -20.26
N LEU A 474 18.03 20.29 -20.74
CA LEU A 474 18.21 21.59 -20.09
C LEU A 474 16.94 21.89 -19.31
N ASN A 475 17.04 21.94 -17.99
CA ASN A 475 15.93 22.27 -17.10
C ASN A 475 15.82 23.79 -16.98
N VAL A 476 15.17 24.43 -17.95
CA VAL A 476 14.93 25.88 -17.98
C VAL A 476 13.83 26.25 -16.95
N THR A 477 14.17 26.23 -15.66
CA THR A 477 13.26 26.61 -14.58
C THR A 477 13.09 28.12 -14.50
N GLY A 478 12.20 28.65 -15.34
CA GLY A 478 11.75 30.03 -15.27
C GLY A 478 10.91 30.32 -14.03
N LYS A 479 11.56 30.85 -12.98
CA LYS A 479 11.01 31.48 -11.75
C LYS A 479 10.59 30.57 -10.58
N ASP A 480 11.11 30.99 -9.41
CA ASP A 480 10.64 30.83 -8.02
C ASP A 480 10.37 29.40 -7.46
N PRO A 481 11.25 28.87 -6.59
CA PRO A 481 11.08 27.56 -5.95
C PRO A 481 9.98 27.51 -4.85
N ARG A 482 9.08 28.50 -4.79
CA ARG A 482 7.89 28.49 -3.92
C ARG A 482 6.64 27.89 -4.58
N LEU A 483 6.71 27.49 -5.84
CA LEU A 483 5.65 26.76 -6.54
C LEU A 483 6.01 25.28 -6.66
N ASN A 484 5.32 24.43 -5.88
CA ASN A 484 5.48 22.98 -5.85
C ASN A 484 4.84 22.29 -7.08
N ASP A 485 5.33 22.58 -8.28
CA ASP A 485 5.04 21.77 -9.47
C ASP A 485 6.11 21.99 -10.55
N PRO A 486 6.93 20.98 -10.90
CA PRO A 486 7.87 21.08 -12.01
C PRO A 486 7.12 20.92 -13.33
N TYR A 487 6.49 21.99 -13.79
CA TYR A 487 6.11 22.12 -15.19
C TYR A 487 7.38 22.16 -16.03
N MET A 488 7.72 21.00 -16.60
CA MET A 488 8.59 20.88 -17.76
C MET A 488 7.97 21.69 -18.91
N ILE A 489 8.31 22.96 -18.99
CA ILE A 489 8.17 23.73 -20.22
C ILE A 489 9.29 23.22 -21.11
N GLU A 490 8.95 22.37 -22.08
CA GLU A 490 9.85 21.99 -23.18
C GLU A 490 9.98 23.18 -24.16
N ASP A 491 10.44 24.32 -23.66
CA ASP A 491 10.83 25.43 -24.51
C ASP A 491 12.07 24.98 -25.31
N PRO A 492 12.04 25.09 -26.65
CA PRO A 492 13.21 24.78 -27.45
C PRO A 492 14.35 25.72 -27.05
N TRP A 493 15.55 25.16 -26.96
CA TRP A 493 16.76 25.88 -26.57
C TRP A 493 16.90 27.21 -27.33
N PRO A 494 17.46 28.26 -26.71
CA PRO A 494 18.10 29.32 -27.46
C PRO A 494 19.11 28.66 -28.40
N GLU A 495 18.88 28.77 -29.72
CA GLU A 495 19.59 27.99 -30.75
C GLU A 495 21.13 28.12 -30.63
N VAL A 496 21.58 29.27 -30.11
CA VAL A 496 22.98 29.60 -29.79
C VAL A 496 23.58 28.68 -28.72
N GLU A 497 22.87 28.41 -27.62
CA GLU A 497 23.37 27.54 -26.55
C GLU A 497 23.45 26.08 -26.99
N LEU A 498 22.47 25.62 -27.79
CA LEU A 498 22.46 24.27 -28.34
C LEU A 498 23.63 24.07 -29.30
N LYS A 499 23.86 25.05 -30.20
CA LYS A 499 25.03 25.07 -31.09
C LYS A 499 26.35 25.11 -30.31
N ARG A 500 26.42 25.83 -29.18
CA ARG A 500 27.61 25.87 -28.31
C ARG A 500 27.88 24.51 -27.65
N LEU A 501 26.88 23.88 -27.00
CA LEU A 501 27.06 22.56 -26.40
C LEU A 501 27.41 21.51 -27.47
N MET A 502 26.66 21.47 -28.59
CA MET A 502 26.95 20.54 -29.69
C MET A 502 28.34 20.75 -30.28
N GLY A 503 28.82 21.99 -30.36
CA GLY A 503 30.18 22.31 -30.80
C GLY A 503 31.26 21.74 -29.88
N GLU A 504 31.14 21.94 -28.57
CA GLU A 504 32.09 21.40 -27.59
C GLU A 504 32.01 19.86 -27.49
N VAL A 505 30.81 19.29 -27.52
CA VAL A 505 30.61 17.83 -27.63
C VAL A 505 31.35 17.29 -28.85
N THR A 506 31.18 17.91 -30.02
CA THR A 506 31.84 17.47 -31.28
C THR A 506 33.36 17.55 -31.18
N LYS A 507 33.92 18.64 -30.63
CA LYS A 507 35.36 18.79 -30.41
C LYS A 507 35.92 17.71 -29.48
N ILE A 508 35.23 17.45 -28.37
CA ILE A 508 35.66 16.47 -27.36
C ILE A 508 35.60 15.06 -27.93
N LEU A 509 34.48 14.68 -28.57
CA LEU A 509 34.32 13.36 -29.20
C LEU A 509 35.33 13.09 -30.32
N ALA A 510 35.79 14.12 -31.04
CA ALA A 510 36.85 13.98 -32.06
C ALA A 510 38.21 13.54 -31.50
N HIS A 511 38.44 13.69 -30.19
CA HIS A 511 39.68 13.30 -29.51
C HIS A 511 39.57 11.97 -28.74
N VAL A 512 38.41 11.31 -28.77
CA VAL A 512 38.20 10.03 -28.08
C VAL A 512 38.47 8.85 -29.02
N PRO A 513 39.55 8.09 -28.85
CA PRO A 513 39.78 6.88 -29.65
C PRO A 513 38.63 5.88 -29.41
N ASN A 514 38.08 5.34 -30.51
CA ASN A 514 36.89 4.46 -30.60
C ASN A 514 35.49 5.11 -30.68
N VAL A 515 35.36 6.43 -30.87
CA VAL A 515 34.03 7.08 -31.04
C VAL A 515 33.57 7.23 -32.50
N SER A 516 34.42 6.92 -33.50
CA SER A 516 34.20 7.13 -34.95
C SER A 516 33.00 6.41 -35.60
N GLY A 517 32.17 5.68 -34.83
CA GLY A 517 30.92 5.06 -35.28
C GLY A 517 29.67 5.40 -34.45
N ARG A 518 29.73 6.33 -33.48
CA ARG A 518 28.59 6.70 -32.61
C ARG A 518 27.97 8.02 -33.06
N ARG A 519 26.68 7.99 -33.45
CA ARG A 519 25.83 9.15 -33.77
C ARG A 519 24.95 9.52 -32.57
#